data_AF-A0A9E5I2V2-F1
#
_entry.id   AF-A0A9E5I2V2-F1
#
_cell.length_a   1.000
_cell.length_b   1.000
_cell.length_c   1.000
_cell.angle_alpha   90.00
_cell.angle_beta   90.00
_cell.angle_gamma   90.00
#
_symmetry.space_group_name_H-M   'P 1'
#
loop_
_entity.id
_entity.type
_entity.pdbx_description
1 polymer ?
#
loop_
_entity_poly.entity_id
_entity_poly.type
_entity_poly.pdbx_seq_one_letter_code
_entity_poly.pdbx_strand_id
1 'polypeptide(L)'
;MRKVAIVLSTLLLATSTPTAYAADANVKVMSRNIYLGADVGVAMKLIPDFKAAAQFMWDQVAATDFSKRAPLLAKEIITNKADVVGIQEATTWICKKNAWSGKTEVLNFTDQLLDATKKLGTEYVLAEKDGTKAKNIGFSIAAIPFLTIVNDPQTFQPLFGQDTAACGFEIGDALIVRKDLASKIIKVGNTEYEASYSIVPTLMTI
;
A
#
# COMPACT_ATOMS: atom_id res chain seq x y z
N MET A 1 -60.70 -13.03 71.72
CA MET A 1 -59.43 -12.47 71.20
C MET A 1 -59.09 -13.17 69.89
N ARG A 2 -59.53 -12.65 68.73
CA ARG A 2 -59.20 -13.20 67.41
C ARG A 2 -58.04 -12.39 66.83
N LYS A 3 -56.89 -13.04 66.65
CA LYS A 3 -55.64 -12.43 66.22
C LYS A 3 -55.72 -12.05 64.73
N VAL A 4 -55.35 -10.81 64.44
CA VAL A 4 -55.13 -10.24 63.10
C VAL A 4 -53.91 -10.93 62.49
N ALA A 5 -54.04 -11.48 61.29
CA ALA A 5 -52.92 -11.99 60.51
C ALA A 5 -52.47 -10.91 59.52
N ILE A 6 -51.25 -10.40 59.72
CA ILE A 6 -50.60 -9.42 58.86
C ILE A 6 -50.01 -10.15 57.65
N VAL A 7 -50.33 -9.64 56.46
CA VAL A 7 -49.81 -10.02 55.15
C VAL A 7 -48.33 -9.64 55.06
N LEU A 8 -47.49 -10.56 54.56
CA LEU A 8 -46.16 -10.22 54.08
C LEU A 8 -45.94 -10.89 52.72
N SER A 9 -46.27 -10.16 51.65
CA SER A 9 -45.93 -10.55 50.27
C SER A 9 -44.52 -10.08 49.96
N THR A 10 -43.57 -11.00 49.91
CA THR A 10 -42.21 -10.77 49.42
C THR A 10 -42.22 -10.73 47.88
N LEU A 11 -42.03 -9.52 47.33
CA LEU A 11 -41.87 -9.31 45.90
C LEU A 11 -40.43 -9.67 45.50
N LEU A 12 -40.21 -10.86 44.91
CA LEU A 12 -38.96 -11.19 44.24
C LEU A 12 -38.86 -10.38 42.94
N LEU A 13 -38.11 -9.27 42.95
CA LEU A 13 -37.63 -8.66 41.71
C LEU A 13 -36.52 -9.53 41.14
N ALA A 14 -36.85 -10.35 40.14
CA ALA A 14 -35.86 -10.96 39.26
C ALA A 14 -35.24 -9.86 38.39
N THR A 15 -34.07 -9.34 38.79
CA THR A 15 -33.27 -8.48 37.92
C THR A 15 -32.68 -9.32 36.80
N SER A 16 -33.33 -9.34 35.65
CA SER A 16 -32.72 -9.82 34.41
C SER A 16 -31.65 -8.80 34.00
N THR A 17 -30.40 -9.01 34.41
CA THR A 17 -29.28 -8.28 33.80
C THR A 17 -29.13 -8.80 32.37
N PRO A 18 -29.35 -7.97 31.33
CA PRO A 18 -29.01 -8.38 29.99
C PRO A 18 -27.50 -8.64 29.95
N THR A 19 -27.10 -9.85 29.57
CA THR A 19 -25.72 -10.13 29.22
C THR A 19 -25.38 -9.26 28.01
N ALA A 20 -24.64 -8.17 28.24
CA ALA A 20 -24.06 -7.39 27.17
C ALA A 20 -23.01 -8.26 26.47
N TYR A 21 -23.40 -8.92 25.38
CA TYR A 21 -22.44 -9.46 24.43
C TYR A 21 -21.67 -8.27 23.87
N ALA A 22 -20.35 -8.25 24.06
CA ALA A 22 -19.49 -7.33 23.33
C ALA A 22 -19.81 -7.54 21.84
N ALA A 23 -20.27 -6.49 21.16
CA ALA A 23 -20.48 -6.57 19.72
C ALA A 23 -19.16 -7.04 19.09
N ASP A 24 -19.21 -8.09 18.27
CA ASP A 24 -18.05 -8.54 17.51
C ASP A 24 -17.43 -7.32 16.83
N ALA A 25 -16.17 -7.05 17.14
CA ALA A 25 -15.45 -5.92 16.57
C ALA A 25 -15.23 -6.20 15.09
N ASN A 26 -16.16 -5.75 14.26
CA ASN A 26 -16.08 -5.89 12.82
C ASN A 26 -14.89 -5.08 12.29
N VAL A 27 -14.01 -5.73 11.51
CA VAL A 27 -12.92 -5.08 10.79
C VAL A 27 -13.37 -4.83 9.36
N LYS A 28 -13.33 -3.57 8.91
CA LYS A 28 -13.61 -3.20 7.53
C LYS A 28 -12.34 -3.23 6.70
N VAL A 29 -12.32 -4.07 5.67
CA VAL A 29 -11.16 -4.23 4.78
C VAL A 29 -11.48 -3.67 3.39
N MET A 30 -10.48 -3.07 2.76
CA MET A 30 -10.54 -2.58 1.37
C MET A 30 -9.34 -3.13 0.58
N SER A 31 -9.49 -3.34 -0.73
CA SER A 31 -8.38 -3.61 -1.64
C SER A 31 -8.29 -2.50 -2.67
N ARG A 32 -7.07 -2.05 -3.00
CA ARG A 32 -6.88 -0.98 -3.96
C ARG A 32 -5.56 -1.09 -4.73
N ASN A 33 -5.69 -1.22 -6.05
CA ASN A 33 -4.58 -0.99 -6.96
C ASN A 33 -4.38 0.53 -7.12
N ILE A 34 -3.18 1.01 -6.78
CA ILE A 34 -2.85 2.44 -6.85
C ILE A 34 -2.23 2.86 -8.18
N TYR A 35 -1.96 1.90 -9.06
CA TYR A 35 -1.35 2.03 -10.38
C TYR A 35 0.09 2.55 -10.34
N LEU A 36 1.02 1.79 -10.91
CA LEU A 36 2.46 2.03 -10.96
C LEU A 36 2.85 3.31 -11.72
N GLY A 37 1.91 3.86 -12.49
CA GLY A 37 2.05 5.13 -13.19
C GLY A 37 2.41 5.02 -14.67
N ALA A 38 2.59 3.81 -15.20
CA ALA A 38 2.90 3.59 -16.61
C ALA A 38 2.34 2.28 -17.15
N ASP A 39 2.13 2.22 -18.47
CA ASP A 39 1.77 0.99 -19.18
C ASP A 39 3.04 0.20 -19.54
N VAL A 40 3.34 -0.83 -18.75
CA VAL A 40 4.50 -1.71 -18.97
C VAL A 40 4.35 -2.51 -20.27
N GLY A 41 3.14 -2.87 -20.67
CA GLY A 41 2.89 -3.63 -21.90
C GLY A 41 3.26 -2.84 -23.16
N VAL A 42 3.04 -1.53 -23.15
CA VAL A 42 3.51 -0.64 -24.23
C VAL A 42 5.03 -0.49 -24.19
N ALA A 43 5.63 -0.31 -23.01
CA ALA A 43 7.08 -0.22 -22.86
C ALA A 43 7.80 -1.46 -23.39
N MET A 44 7.24 -2.66 -23.15
CA MET A 44 7.80 -3.92 -23.63
C MET A 44 7.86 -4.03 -25.15
N LYS A 45 6.99 -3.34 -25.89
CA LYS A 45 7.03 -3.31 -27.37
C LYS A 45 8.22 -2.53 -27.93
N LEU A 46 8.89 -1.74 -27.11
CA LEU A 46 10.07 -0.96 -27.50
C LEU A 46 11.37 -1.77 -27.35
N ILE A 47 11.33 -2.95 -26.73
CA ILE A 47 12.48 -3.85 -26.61
C ILE A 47 12.90 -4.34 -28.01
N PRO A 48 14.21 -4.41 -28.33
CA PRO A 48 15.36 -4.36 -27.43
C PRO A 48 15.88 -2.95 -27.06
N ASP A 49 15.20 -1.87 -27.45
CA ASP A 49 15.59 -0.51 -27.03
C ASP A 49 15.15 -0.23 -25.58
N PHE A 50 15.97 -0.68 -24.64
CA PHE A 50 15.76 -0.48 -23.20
C PHE A 50 15.72 1.01 -22.81
N LYS A 51 16.45 1.86 -23.53
CA LYS A 51 16.49 3.30 -23.24
C LYS A 51 15.15 3.94 -23.61
N ALA A 52 14.62 3.62 -24.79
CA ALA A 52 13.30 4.07 -25.22
C ALA A 52 12.19 3.53 -24.29
N ALA A 53 12.27 2.25 -23.90
CA ALA A 53 11.32 1.65 -22.95
C ALA A 53 11.34 2.35 -21.58
N ALA A 54 12.53 2.62 -21.04
CA ALA A 54 12.70 3.31 -19.77
C ALA A 54 12.20 4.76 -19.84
N GLN A 55 12.55 5.50 -20.89
CA GLN A 55 12.08 6.87 -21.10
C GLN A 55 10.55 6.92 -21.21
N PHE A 56 9.95 6.02 -22.00
CA PHE A 56 8.50 5.94 -22.14
C PHE A 56 7.82 5.74 -20.79
N MET A 57 8.27 4.78 -19.97
CA MET A 57 7.66 4.57 -18.65
C MET A 57 7.84 5.79 -17.75
N TRP A 58 9.01 6.42 -17.75
CA TRP A 58 9.25 7.62 -16.94
C TRP A 58 8.34 8.78 -17.34
N ASP A 59 8.19 9.04 -18.63
CA ASP A 59 7.31 10.09 -19.14
C ASP A 59 5.85 9.85 -18.73
N GLN A 60 5.41 8.58 -18.77
CA GLN A 60 4.07 8.21 -18.30
C GLN A 60 3.89 8.40 -16.79
N VAL A 61 4.90 8.09 -15.99
CA VAL A 61 4.88 8.30 -14.53
C VAL A 61 4.82 9.78 -14.19
N ALA A 62 5.63 10.59 -14.87
CA ALA A 62 5.62 12.05 -14.73
C ALA A 62 4.26 12.63 -15.15
N ALA A 63 3.68 12.15 -16.25
CA ALA A 63 2.36 12.58 -16.72
C ALA A 63 1.22 12.13 -15.79
N THR A 64 1.33 10.94 -15.19
CA THR A 64 0.36 10.43 -14.20
C THR A 64 0.34 11.30 -12.94
N ASP A 65 1.50 11.85 -12.55
CA ASP A 65 1.68 12.72 -11.40
C ASP A 65 1.00 12.17 -10.14
N PHE A 66 1.62 11.14 -9.56
CA PHE A 66 1.05 10.44 -8.40
C PHE A 66 0.77 11.38 -7.22
N SER A 67 1.50 12.50 -7.11
CA SER A 67 1.30 13.49 -6.04
C SER A 67 -0.09 14.12 -6.08
N LYS A 68 -0.69 14.26 -7.28
CA LYS A 68 -2.07 14.72 -7.47
C LYS A 68 -3.09 13.61 -7.25
N ARG A 69 -2.73 12.35 -7.49
CA ARG A 69 -3.61 11.18 -7.31
C ARG A 69 -3.71 10.72 -5.86
N ALA A 70 -2.62 10.79 -5.11
CA ALA A 70 -2.54 10.32 -3.72
C ALA A 70 -3.63 10.92 -2.81
N PRO A 71 -3.93 12.25 -2.84
CA PRO A 71 -5.04 12.82 -2.07
C PRO A 71 -6.41 12.27 -2.44
N LEU A 72 -6.65 11.94 -3.72
CA LEU A 72 -7.92 11.38 -4.17
C LEU A 72 -8.10 9.95 -3.69
N LEU A 73 -7.05 9.13 -3.78
CA LEU A 73 -7.01 7.76 -3.25
C LEU A 73 -7.16 7.75 -1.73
N ALA A 74 -6.46 8.64 -1.03
CA ALA A 74 -6.59 8.80 0.42
C ALA A 74 -8.02 9.19 0.81
N LYS A 75 -8.64 10.13 0.10
CA LYS A 75 -10.04 10.50 0.32
C LYS A 75 -10.98 9.31 0.10
N GLU A 76 -10.76 8.50 -0.93
CA GLU A 76 -11.53 7.27 -1.21
C GLU A 76 -11.45 6.30 -0.01
N ILE A 77 -10.24 6.01 0.46
CA ILE A 77 -9.98 5.12 1.60
C ILE A 77 -10.68 5.62 2.87
N ILE A 78 -10.52 6.92 3.18
CA ILE A 78 -11.10 7.55 4.37
C ILE A 78 -12.62 7.58 4.30
N THR A 79 -13.21 7.93 3.15
CA THR A 79 -14.67 7.95 2.94
C THR A 79 -15.27 6.58 3.16
N ASN A 80 -14.56 5.53 2.72
CA ASN A 80 -14.97 4.16 2.94
C ASN A 80 -14.77 3.69 4.39
N LYS A 81 -14.12 4.46 5.26
CA LYS A 81 -13.87 4.09 6.66
C LYS A 81 -13.19 2.72 6.78
N ALA A 82 -12.25 2.41 5.89
CA ALA A 82 -11.48 1.18 5.99
C ALA A 82 -10.68 1.16 7.29
N ASP A 83 -10.57 -0.01 7.91
CA ASP A 83 -9.67 -0.24 9.03
C ASP A 83 -8.31 -0.73 8.50
N VAL A 84 -8.34 -1.56 7.46
CA VAL A 84 -7.18 -2.12 6.77
C VAL A 84 -7.37 -1.99 5.26
N VAL A 85 -6.32 -1.63 4.54
CA VAL A 85 -6.32 -1.55 3.07
C VAL A 85 -5.17 -2.39 2.51
N GLY A 86 -5.49 -3.35 1.64
CA GLY A 86 -4.54 -4.02 0.77
C GLY A 86 -4.25 -3.16 -0.45
N ILE A 87 -3.00 -2.76 -0.62
CA ILE A 87 -2.52 -1.92 -1.71
C ILE A 87 -1.81 -2.82 -2.72
N GLN A 88 -2.25 -2.77 -3.98
CA GLN A 88 -1.54 -3.36 -5.11
C GLN A 88 -0.78 -2.28 -5.88
N GLU A 89 0.32 -2.69 -6.52
CA GLU A 89 1.21 -1.80 -7.27
C GLU A 89 1.85 -0.71 -6.38
N ALA A 90 2.19 -1.08 -5.14
CA ALA A 90 2.96 -0.29 -4.18
C ALA A 90 4.38 -0.04 -4.71
N THR A 91 4.50 0.98 -5.56
CA THR A 91 5.68 1.20 -6.41
C THR A 91 6.65 2.20 -5.80
N THR A 92 7.93 1.87 -5.85
CA THR A 92 9.05 2.75 -5.53
C THR A 92 9.94 2.90 -6.77
N TRP A 93 10.02 4.11 -7.33
CA TRP A 93 10.92 4.47 -8.42
C TRP A 93 12.30 4.83 -7.87
N ILE A 94 13.32 4.19 -8.43
CA ILE A 94 14.70 4.27 -7.97
C ILE A 94 15.58 4.67 -9.14
N CYS A 95 16.45 5.65 -8.94
CA CYS A 95 17.42 6.07 -9.94
C CYS A 95 18.86 6.02 -9.41
N LYS A 96 19.81 5.92 -10.34
CA LYS A 96 21.25 5.99 -10.10
C LYS A 96 21.85 7.06 -11.00
N LYS A 97 22.67 7.93 -10.41
CA LYS A 97 23.47 8.93 -11.14
C LYS A 97 24.43 8.27 -12.13
N ASN A 98 25.15 7.23 -11.71
CA ASN A 98 26.10 6.48 -12.54
C ASN A 98 26.35 5.06 -11.98
N ALA A 99 27.29 4.33 -12.57
CA ALA A 99 27.58 2.95 -12.17
C ALA A 99 28.01 2.78 -10.72
N TRP A 100 28.76 3.76 -10.20
CA TRP A 100 29.36 3.73 -8.86
C TRP A 100 28.50 4.45 -7.80
N SER A 101 27.41 5.13 -8.19
CA SER A 101 26.52 5.79 -7.23
C SER A 101 25.63 4.79 -6.51
N GLY A 102 25.20 5.14 -5.30
CA GLY A 102 24.11 4.46 -4.61
C GLY A 102 22.78 4.57 -5.37
N LYS A 103 21.80 3.77 -4.93
CA LYS A 103 20.40 3.90 -5.32
C LYS A 103 19.78 5.11 -4.61
N THR A 104 19.01 5.91 -5.34
CA THR A 104 18.22 7.01 -4.78
C THR A 104 16.75 6.74 -5.07
N GLU A 105 15.94 6.68 -4.03
CA GLU A 105 14.48 6.69 -4.16
C GLU A 105 14.06 8.08 -4.65
N VAL A 106 13.36 8.11 -5.79
CA VAL A 106 12.91 9.36 -6.42
C VAL A 106 11.40 9.54 -6.22
N LEU A 107 10.62 8.45 -6.32
CA LEU A 107 9.20 8.45 -6.02
C LEU A 107 8.84 7.21 -5.23
N ASN A 108 8.02 7.37 -4.19
CA ASN A 108 7.45 6.26 -3.45
C ASN A 108 5.96 6.49 -3.25
N PHE A 109 5.17 5.66 -3.93
CA PHE A 109 3.73 5.87 -4.03
C PHE A 109 3.02 5.50 -2.73
N THR A 110 3.58 4.53 -1.99
CA THR A 110 3.04 4.17 -0.68
C THR A 110 3.22 5.33 0.29
N ASP A 111 4.42 5.89 0.37
CA ASP A 111 4.69 7.00 1.29
C ASP A 111 3.89 8.26 0.93
N GLN A 112 3.77 8.58 -0.36
CA GLN A 112 2.89 9.67 -0.83
C GLN A 112 1.42 9.45 -0.44
N LEU A 113 0.92 8.22 -0.54
CA LEU A 113 -0.44 7.88 -0.11
C LEU A 113 -0.59 8.03 1.41
N LEU A 114 0.33 7.48 2.20
CA LEU A 114 0.31 7.58 3.67
C LEU A 114 0.33 9.05 4.12
N ASP A 115 1.21 9.87 3.54
CA ASP A 115 1.26 11.30 3.77
C ASP A 115 -0.06 12.00 3.42
N ALA A 116 -0.69 11.62 2.30
CA ALA A 116 -1.97 12.16 1.91
C ALA A 116 -3.09 11.80 2.90
N THR A 117 -3.11 10.57 3.43
CA THR A 117 -4.09 10.17 4.46
C THR A 117 -3.95 10.99 5.74
N LYS A 118 -2.69 11.21 6.18
CA LYS A 118 -2.36 12.06 7.32
C LYS A 118 -2.84 13.50 7.12
N LYS A 119 -2.53 14.09 5.95
CA LYS A 119 -2.95 15.46 5.59
C LYS A 119 -4.47 15.63 5.55
N LEU A 120 -5.22 14.57 5.21
CA LEU A 120 -6.68 14.57 5.20
C LEU A 120 -7.32 14.26 6.57
N GLY A 121 -6.52 14.10 7.63
CA GLY A 121 -7.01 13.99 9.01
C GLY A 121 -7.34 12.56 9.47
N THR A 122 -7.00 11.54 8.69
CA THR A 122 -7.10 10.14 9.13
C THR A 122 -5.85 9.41 8.67
N GLU A 123 -4.84 9.40 9.54
CA GLU A 123 -3.53 8.80 9.26
C GLU A 123 -3.66 7.27 9.12
N TYR A 124 -3.11 6.74 8.04
CA TYR A 124 -2.80 5.33 7.89
C TYR A 124 -1.30 5.14 8.02
N VAL A 125 -0.87 3.93 8.35
CA VAL A 125 0.53 3.51 8.38
C VAL A 125 0.69 2.17 7.71
N LEU A 126 1.88 1.89 7.18
CA LEU A 126 2.25 0.53 6.80
C LEU A 126 2.11 -0.40 8.01
N ALA A 127 1.40 -1.50 7.85
CA ALA A 127 1.23 -2.48 8.92
C ALA A 127 2.58 -3.09 9.27
N GLU A 128 2.93 -3.07 10.56
CA GLU A 128 4.22 -3.52 11.06
C GLU A 128 4.02 -4.28 12.37
N LYS A 129 4.79 -5.36 12.54
CA LYS A 129 4.85 -6.11 13.80
C LYS A 129 6.24 -6.70 13.96
N ASP A 130 6.85 -6.50 15.14
CA ASP A 130 8.14 -7.08 15.53
C ASP A 130 9.24 -6.84 14.48
N GLY A 131 9.30 -5.62 13.94
CA GLY A 131 10.25 -5.20 12.91
C GLY A 131 9.93 -5.69 11.49
N THR A 132 8.92 -6.54 11.31
CA THR A 132 8.45 -6.99 10.00
C THR A 132 7.40 -6.03 9.48
N LYS A 133 7.57 -5.55 8.25
CA LYS A 133 6.60 -4.71 7.54
C LYS A 133 5.78 -5.56 6.58
N ALA A 134 4.48 -5.31 6.51
CA ALA A 134 3.57 -5.93 5.56
C ALA A 134 3.73 -5.29 4.16
N LYS A 135 4.93 -5.41 3.58
CA LYS A 135 5.27 -4.99 2.23
C LYS A 135 5.98 -6.15 1.54
N ASN A 136 5.45 -6.62 0.42
CA ASN A 136 6.00 -7.72 -0.34
C ASN A 136 6.32 -7.24 -1.75
N ILE A 137 7.61 -7.14 -2.09
CA ILE A 137 8.06 -6.76 -3.43
C ILE A 137 8.01 -8.01 -4.31
N GLY A 138 7.09 -8.04 -5.27
CA GLY A 138 6.93 -9.17 -6.18
C GLY A 138 7.72 -9.04 -7.48
N PHE A 139 8.07 -7.81 -7.89
CA PHE A 139 8.82 -7.58 -9.12
C PHE A 139 9.71 -6.34 -9.04
N SER A 140 10.81 -6.33 -9.80
CA SER A 140 11.66 -5.16 -9.92
C SER A 140 12.32 -5.07 -11.30
N ILE A 141 12.44 -3.85 -11.79
CA ILE A 141 13.34 -3.50 -12.90
C ILE A 141 14.47 -2.69 -12.30
N ALA A 142 15.70 -3.20 -12.41
CA ALA A 142 16.86 -2.52 -11.88
C ALA A 142 17.15 -1.22 -12.64
N ALA A 143 17.61 -0.20 -11.91
CA ALA A 143 18.26 0.97 -12.51
C ALA A 143 19.65 0.57 -13.02
N ILE A 144 19.73 0.18 -14.30
CA ILE A 144 20.97 -0.31 -14.93
C ILE A 144 21.63 0.84 -15.70
N PRO A 145 22.80 1.34 -15.27
CA PRO A 145 23.58 2.32 -16.00
C PRO A 145 23.73 1.91 -17.48
N PHE A 146 23.68 2.88 -18.38
CA PHE A 146 23.76 2.70 -19.84
C PHE A 146 22.55 2.03 -20.51
N LEU A 147 21.75 1.21 -19.81
CA LEU A 147 20.58 0.53 -20.40
C LEU A 147 19.26 1.25 -20.12
N THR A 148 19.03 1.70 -18.89
CA THR A 148 17.76 2.31 -18.48
C THR A 148 17.88 3.82 -18.25
N ILE A 149 18.72 4.49 -19.06
CA ILE A 149 18.96 5.93 -18.95
C ILE A 149 17.72 6.69 -19.41
N VAL A 150 17.24 7.56 -18.52
CA VAL A 150 16.14 8.50 -18.74
C VAL A 150 16.68 9.92 -18.72
N ASN A 151 16.07 10.81 -19.50
CA ASN A 151 16.30 12.24 -19.50
C ASN A 151 15.11 12.98 -18.86
N ASP A 152 15.37 13.65 -17.74
CA ASP A 152 14.43 14.51 -17.03
C ASP A 152 15.22 15.54 -16.20
N PRO A 153 15.62 16.68 -16.81
CA PRO A 153 16.39 17.72 -16.13
C PRO A 153 15.68 18.28 -14.89
N GLN A 154 14.34 18.36 -14.90
CA GLN A 154 13.60 18.93 -13.79
C GLN A 154 13.74 18.09 -12.52
N THR A 155 13.71 16.76 -12.68
CA THR A 155 13.88 15.85 -11.56
C THR A 155 15.35 15.62 -11.22
N PHE A 156 16.24 15.49 -12.22
CA PHE A 156 17.60 15.02 -11.99
C PHE A 156 18.63 16.12 -11.71
N GLN A 157 18.41 17.36 -12.12
CA GLN A 157 19.32 18.46 -11.76
C GLN A 157 19.38 18.67 -10.23
N PRO A 158 18.25 18.77 -9.50
CA PRO A 158 18.27 18.91 -8.04
C PRO A 158 18.86 17.70 -7.31
N LEU A 159 18.68 16.48 -7.84
CA LEU A 159 19.10 15.24 -7.18
C LEU A 159 20.55 14.85 -7.48
N PHE A 160 20.99 15.06 -8.72
CA PHE A 160 22.24 14.51 -9.23
C PHE A 160 23.16 15.54 -9.90
N GLY A 161 22.65 16.75 -10.19
CA GLY A 161 23.39 17.79 -10.93
C GLY A 161 23.64 17.43 -12.39
N GLN A 162 22.74 16.67 -13.00
CA GLN A 162 22.81 16.25 -14.40
C GLN A 162 21.40 16.01 -14.97
N ASP A 163 21.26 16.01 -16.29
CA ASP A 163 19.97 15.91 -16.98
C ASP A 163 19.41 14.49 -17.08
N THR A 164 20.25 13.48 -16.83
CA THR A 164 19.91 12.07 -17.05
C THR A 164 20.24 11.21 -15.84
N ALA A 165 19.54 10.10 -15.67
CA ALA A 165 19.86 9.08 -14.68
C ALA A 165 19.41 7.70 -15.18
N ALA A 166 20.05 6.63 -14.73
CA ALA A 166 19.50 5.30 -14.95
C ALA A 166 18.39 5.07 -13.93
N CYS A 167 17.19 4.71 -14.38
CA CYS A 167 16.04 4.53 -13.51
C CYS A 167 15.44 3.13 -13.65
N GLY A 168 14.74 2.72 -12.61
CA GLY A 168 14.04 1.47 -12.48
C GLY A 168 13.01 1.59 -11.36
N PHE A 169 12.38 0.48 -11.00
CA PHE A 169 11.39 0.48 -9.94
C PHE A 169 11.30 -0.88 -9.25
N GLU A 170 10.82 -0.84 -8.02
CA GLU A 170 10.37 -2.00 -7.26
C GLU A 170 8.85 -1.88 -7.11
N ILE A 171 8.12 -2.95 -7.38
CA ILE A 171 6.66 -2.99 -7.31
C ILE A 171 6.22 -4.21 -6.52
N GLY A 172 5.15 -4.05 -5.77
CA GLY A 172 4.60 -5.13 -4.97
C GLY A 172 3.29 -4.75 -4.33
N ASP A 173 3.00 -5.46 -3.24
CA ASP A 173 1.80 -5.27 -2.45
C ASP A 173 2.16 -4.79 -1.05
N ALA A 174 1.24 -4.05 -0.42
CA ALA A 174 1.39 -3.59 0.94
C ALA A 174 0.07 -3.66 1.71
N LEU A 175 0.12 -3.87 3.02
CA LEU A 175 -1.03 -3.64 3.90
C LEU A 175 -0.82 -2.34 4.66
N ILE A 176 -1.75 -1.41 4.54
CA ILE A 176 -1.81 -0.21 5.38
C ILE A 176 -2.98 -0.34 6.35
N VAL A 177 -2.79 0.15 7.57
CA VAL A 177 -3.78 0.11 8.65
C VAL A 177 -4.04 1.52 9.14
N ARG A 178 -5.27 1.81 9.58
CA ARG A 178 -5.55 3.09 10.23
C ARG A 178 -4.71 3.21 11.51
N LYS A 179 -4.09 4.37 11.75
CA LYS A 179 -3.06 4.54 12.79
C LYS A 179 -3.53 4.16 14.20
N ASP A 180 -4.79 4.44 14.54
CA ASP A 180 -5.43 4.10 15.82
C ASP A 180 -5.57 2.59 16.06
N LEU A 181 -5.46 1.77 15.00
CA LEU A 181 -5.53 0.32 15.07
C LEU A 181 -4.15 -0.36 14.98
N ALA A 182 -3.08 0.39 14.72
CA ALA A 182 -1.74 -0.17 14.53
C ALA A 182 -1.24 -0.99 15.74
N SER A 183 -1.57 -0.57 16.96
CA SER A 183 -1.22 -1.30 18.19
C SER A 183 -1.96 -2.63 18.36
N LYS A 184 -3.03 -2.87 17.59
CA LYS A 184 -3.82 -4.11 17.60
C LYS A 184 -3.27 -5.17 16.65
N ILE A 185 -2.23 -4.86 15.87
CA ILE A 185 -1.59 -5.84 14.99
C ILE A 185 -0.91 -6.91 15.85
N ILE A 186 -1.34 -8.16 15.65
CA ILE A 186 -0.77 -9.34 16.32
C ILE A 186 0.28 -10.04 15.46
N LYS A 187 0.17 -9.95 14.12
CA LYS A 187 1.07 -10.57 13.16
C LYS A 187 0.97 -9.85 11.82
N VAL A 188 2.07 -9.83 11.08
CA VAL A 188 2.08 -9.48 9.65
C VAL A 188 2.78 -10.58 8.86
N GLY A 189 2.49 -10.65 7.56
CA GLY A 189 3.20 -11.49 6.60
C GLY A 189 3.91 -10.64 5.55
N ASN A 190 5.07 -11.11 5.09
CA ASN A 190 5.86 -10.50 4.02
C ASN A 190 6.31 -11.53 2.98
N THR A 191 5.73 -12.73 3.01
CA THR A 191 6.09 -13.85 2.12
C THR A 191 5.00 -14.06 1.08
N GLU A 192 5.40 -14.58 -0.09
CA GLU A 192 4.44 -15.12 -1.04
C GLU A 192 3.74 -16.36 -0.47
N TYR A 193 2.58 -16.71 -1.04
CA TYR A 193 1.91 -17.97 -0.71
C TYR A 193 2.82 -19.14 -1.12
N GLU A 194 3.08 -20.08 -0.22
CA GLU A 194 3.84 -21.31 -0.54
C GLU A 194 3.16 -22.12 -1.67
N ALA A 195 1.86 -21.94 -1.86
CA ALA A 195 1.09 -22.54 -2.92
C ALA A 195 0.88 -21.56 -4.09
N SER A 196 1.67 -21.74 -5.15
CA SER A 196 1.42 -21.12 -6.45
C SER A 196 0.56 -22.06 -7.30
N TYR A 197 -0.67 -21.62 -7.63
CA TYR A 197 -1.51 -22.30 -8.60
C TYR A 197 -1.49 -21.48 -9.89
N SER A 198 -0.69 -21.90 -10.88
CA SER A 198 -0.75 -21.29 -12.21
C SER A 198 -2.11 -21.55 -12.85
N ILE A 199 -2.93 -20.50 -12.95
CA ILE A 199 -4.19 -20.51 -13.73
C ILE A 199 -3.89 -20.33 -15.24
N VAL A 200 -2.65 -19.98 -15.60
CA VAL A 200 -2.23 -19.81 -16.99
C VAL A 200 -1.92 -21.20 -17.58
N PRO A 201 -2.60 -21.63 -18.66
CA PRO A 201 -2.15 -22.79 -19.43
C PRO A 201 -0.74 -22.50 -19.93
N THR A 202 0.19 -23.41 -19.68
CA THR A 202 1.59 -23.34 -20.08
C THR A 202 1.69 -23.28 -21.61
N LEU A 203 1.53 -22.09 -22.19
CA LEU A 203 1.57 -21.91 -23.65
C LEU A 203 2.99 -21.73 -24.19
N MET A 204 4.01 -21.69 -23.33
CA MET A 204 5.40 -21.72 -23.76
C MET A 204 6.24 -22.52 -22.75
N THR A 205 6.74 -23.66 -23.22
CA THR A 205 7.91 -24.33 -22.67
C THR A 205 9.12 -23.72 -23.37
N ILE A 206 10.13 -23.30 -22.61
CA ILE A 206 11.43 -22.83 -23.14
C ILE A 206 12.16 -24.02 -23.77
#